data_AF-A0AAD6DJP5-F1
#
_entry.id   AF-A0AAD6DJP5-F1
#
_cell.length_a   1.000
_cell.length_b   1.000
_cell.length_c   1.000
_cell.angle_alpha   90.00
_cell.angle_beta   90.00
_cell.angle_gamma   90.00
#
_symmetry.space_group_name_H-M   'P 1'
#
loop_
_entity.id
_entity.type
_entity.pdbx_description
1 polymer ?
#
loop_
_entity_poly.entity_id
_entity_poly.type
_entity_poly.pdbx_seq_one_letter_code
_entity_poly.pdbx_strand_id
1 'polypeptide(L)'
;MLANPSIKIAIDRGGTFTDCLGIIDGREEEIVVKLLSQDPANYADAPIEGIRRILEKATGRVFPRDQQLTTADFSNVSIRMGTTVATNALLERKGERHALLITKGFKDALRIGTQSRPKLFALNIQRPDVLYEDVVEVDERVTIEDYQQNPTPDKDGLLRRLNSDSDLRKGVSGR
;
A
#
# COMPACT_ATOMS: atom_id res chain seq x y z
N MET A 1 23.65 35.77 -0.57
CA MET A 1 22.46 35.18 0.08
C MET A 1 22.83 33.76 0.46
N LEU A 2 22.78 33.41 1.74
CA LEU A 2 22.86 32.00 2.13
C LEU A 2 21.65 31.31 1.51
N ALA A 3 21.89 30.25 0.74
CA ALA A 3 20.80 29.47 0.16
C ALA A 3 19.92 28.94 1.30
N ASN A 4 18.60 28.99 1.13
CA ASN A 4 17.67 28.39 2.08
C ASN A 4 18.05 26.91 2.30
N PRO A 5 18.07 26.41 3.54
CA PRO A 5 18.49 25.04 3.81
C PRO A 5 17.48 24.04 3.22
N SER A 6 17.89 22.79 3.05
CA SER A 6 16.95 21.69 2.78
C SER A 6 16.42 21.12 4.09
N ILE A 7 15.23 20.53 4.06
CA ILE A 7 14.65 19.82 5.20
C ILE A 7 14.12 18.45 4.80
N LYS A 8 14.40 17.46 5.63
CA LYS A 8 13.92 16.07 5.50
C LYS A 8 13.05 15.76 6.71
N ILE A 9 11.84 15.27 6.47
CA ILE A 9 10.89 14.89 7.50
C ILE A 9 10.56 13.41 7.32
N ALA A 10 10.83 12.61 8.36
CA ALA A 10 10.43 11.21 8.44
C ALA A 10 9.34 11.07 9.50
N ILE A 11 8.27 10.36 9.16
CA ILE A 11 7.09 10.18 10.02
C ILE A 11 6.81 8.68 10.12
N ASP A 12 6.65 8.19 11.35
CA ASP A 12 6.11 6.86 11.62
C ASP A 12 4.80 7.00 12.40
N ARG A 13 3.68 6.77 11.70
CA ARG A 13 2.34 6.78 12.31
C ARG A 13 2.00 5.38 12.83
N GLY A 14 2.18 5.20 14.14
CA GLY A 14 1.73 4.05 14.91
C GLY A 14 0.24 4.06 15.28
N GLY A 15 -0.21 3.03 15.98
CA GLY A 15 -1.58 2.97 16.53
C GLY A 15 -1.83 3.99 17.65
N THR A 16 -0.88 4.13 18.58
CA THR A 16 -1.01 5.03 19.75
C THR A 16 -0.27 6.34 19.55
N PHE A 17 0.95 6.30 19.01
CA PHE A 17 1.81 7.46 18.83
C PHE A 17 2.25 7.64 17.39
N THR A 18 2.46 8.89 17.01
CA THR A 18 3.11 9.28 15.76
C THR A 18 4.44 9.92 16.10
N ASP A 19 5.53 9.32 15.64
CA ASP A 19 6.89 9.80 15.84
C ASP A 19 7.35 10.51 14.57
N CYS A 20 7.85 11.74 14.71
CA CYS A 20 8.30 12.58 13.61
C CYS A 20 9.74 13.05 13.85
N LEU A 21 10.57 12.97 12.82
CA LEU A 21 11.96 13.40 12.81
C LEU A 21 12.17 14.44 11.71
N GLY A 22 12.65 15.62 12.06
CA GLY A 22 13.04 16.68 11.16
C GLY A 22 14.56 16.87 11.15
N ILE A 23 15.17 16.80 9.97
CA ILE A 23 16.61 17.01 9.75
C ILE A 23 16.76 18.20 8.80
N ILE A 24 17.50 19.22 9.22
CA ILE A 24 17.74 20.43 8.44
C ILE A 24 19.20 20.43 8.02
N ASP A 25 19.48 20.48 6.72
CA ASP A 25 20.85 20.47 6.23
C ASP A 25 21.61 21.70 6.78
N GLY A 26 22.80 21.47 7.35
CA GLY A 26 23.62 22.50 7.97
C GLY A 26 23.31 22.79 9.44
N ARG A 27 22.38 22.04 10.07
CA ARG A 27 22.20 22.03 11.53
C ARG A 27 22.60 20.67 12.10
N GLU A 28 23.28 20.68 13.24
CA GLU A 28 23.65 19.44 13.95
C GLU A 28 22.48 18.83 14.72
N GLU A 29 21.57 19.67 15.22
CA GLU A 29 20.43 19.21 16.02
C GLU A 29 19.28 18.71 15.14
N GLU A 30 18.81 17.51 15.47
CA GLU A 30 17.59 16.93 14.91
C GLU A 30 16.36 17.37 15.70
N ILE A 31 15.24 17.57 15.01
CA ILE A 31 13.97 17.94 15.64
C ILE A 31 13.11 16.69 15.78
N VAL A 32 12.90 16.24 17.01
CA VAL A 32 12.02 15.11 17.32
C VAL A 32 10.68 15.62 17.87
N VAL A 33 9.57 15.12 17.30
CA VAL A 33 8.21 15.41 17.74
C VAL A 33 7.46 14.10 17.94
N LYS A 34 6.85 13.92 19.12
CA LYS A 34 6.01 12.77 19.44
C LYS A 34 4.60 13.24 19.74
N LEU A 35 3.62 12.63 19.08
CA LEU A 35 2.20 12.98 19.18
C LEU A 35 1.37 11.74 19.47
N LEU A 36 0.19 11.93 20.04
CA LEU A 36 -0.83 10.89 20.01
C LEU A 36 -1.31 10.73 18.57
N SER A 37 -1.46 9.49 18.10
CA SER A 37 -1.93 9.21 16.73
C SER A 37 -3.39 9.63 16.52
N GLN A 38 -4.17 9.72 17.60
CA GLN A 38 -5.53 10.24 17.60
C GLN A 38 -5.70 11.16 18.81
N ASP A 39 -5.94 12.44 18.54
CA ASP A 39 -6.20 13.47 19.55
C ASP A 39 -7.05 14.60 18.94
N PRO A 40 -8.32 14.28 18.60
CA PRO A 40 -9.19 15.19 17.85
C PRO A 40 -9.50 16.50 18.60
N ALA A 41 -9.29 16.54 19.92
CA ALA A 41 -9.43 17.75 20.73
C ALA A 41 -8.33 18.79 20.43
N ASN A 42 -7.16 18.36 19.93
CA ASN A 42 -6.00 19.22 19.73
C ASN A 42 -5.63 19.37 18.24
N TYR A 43 -5.75 18.32 17.44
CA TYR A 43 -5.42 18.35 16.00
C TYR A 43 -6.17 17.26 15.25
N ALA A 44 -6.50 17.53 13.98
CA ALA A 44 -7.23 16.59 13.13
C ALA A 44 -6.37 15.42 12.65
N ASP A 45 -5.08 15.65 12.38
CA ASP A 45 -4.15 14.63 11.89
C ASP A 45 -2.76 14.81 12.51
N ALA A 46 -2.25 13.74 13.13
CA ALA A 46 -0.98 13.75 13.86
C ALA A 46 0.23 13.99 12.92
N PRO A 47 0.34 13.36 11.73
CA PRO A 47 1.38 13.71 10.78
C PRO A 47 1.45 15.18 10.39
N ILE A 48 0.31 15.79 10.04
CA ILE A 48 0.27 17.22 9.68
C ILE A 48 0.71 18.09 10.85
N GLU A 49 0.23 17.79 12.07
CA GLU A 49 0.65 18.48 13.29
C GLU A 49 2.16 18.29 13.57
N GLY A 50 2.71 17.10 13.28
CA GLY A 50 4.13 16.80 13.42
C GLY A 50 4.99 17.65 12.49
N ILE A 51 4.60 17.73 11.21
CA ILE A 51 5.23 18.61 10.22
C ILE A 51 5.16 20.07 10.69
N ARG A 52 4.00 20.53 11.14
CA ARG A 52 3.80 21.90 11.64
C ARG A 52 4.78 22.22 12.77
N ARG A 53 4.85 21.40 13.82
CA ARG A 53 5.77 21.60 14.96
C ARG A 53 7.24 21.55 14.55
N ILE A 54 7.60 20.71 13.58
CA ILE A 54 8.95 20.68 13.02
C ILE A 54 9.27 21.99 12.29
N LEU A 55 8.38 22.47 11.43
CA LEU A 55 8.55 23.75 10.72
C LEU A 55 8.63 24.94 11.68
N GLU A 56 7.81 24.97 12.74
CA GLU A 56 7.88 26.00 13.77
C GLU A 56 9.24 26.03 14.47
N LYS A 57 9.74 24.86 14.88
CA LYS A 57 11.07 24.74 15.50
C LYS A 57 12.20 25.06 14.52
N ALA A 58 12.03 24.70 13.25
CA ALA A 58 13.02 24.95 12.21
C ALA A 58 13.15 26.44 11.87
N THR A 59 12.03 27.15 11.78
CA THR A 59 11.98 28.55 11.31
C THR A 59 11.89 29.58 12.45
N GLY A 60 11.51 29.15 13.65
CA GLY A 60 11.18 30.04 14.77
C GLY A 60 9.87 30.81 14.60
N ARG A 61 9.11 30.54 13.54
CA ARG A 61 7.80 31.17 13.27
C ARG A 61 6.67 30.28 13.77
N VAL A 62 5.55 30.91 14.12
CA VAL A 62 4.31 30.19 14.46
C VAL A 62 3.55 29.89 13.17
N PHE A 63 3.11 28.66 13.02
CA PHE A 63 2.23 28.22 11.94
C PHE A 63 0.84 27.91 12.51
N PRO A 64 -0.19 28.73 12.20
CA PRO A 64 -1.56 28.47 12.63
C PRO A 64 -2.07 27.12 12.15
N ARG A 65 -2.85 26.42 12.99
CA ARG A 65 -3.36 25.06 12.69
C ARG A 65 -4.42 25.01 11.59
N ASP A 66 -5.10 26.12 11.37
CA ASP A 66 -6.21 26.29 10.41
C ASP A 66 -5.75 26.83 9.05
N GLN A 67 -4.44 27.04 8.86
CA GLN A 67 -3.87 27.54 7.63
C GLN A 67 -3.03 26.48 6.93
N GLN A 68 -2.93 26.60 5.61
CA GLN A 68 -2.06 25.75 4.82
C GLN A 68 -0.59 25.99 5.21
N LEU A 69 0.13 24.91 5.51
CA LEU A 69 1.56 24.97 5.81
C LEU A 69 2.33 25.40 4.56
N THR A 70 3.29 26.30 4.73
CA THR A 70 4.21 26.72 3.68
C THR A 70 5.62 26.24 3.99
N THR A 71 6.37 25.89 2.96
CA THR A 71 7.77 25.46 3.02
C THR A 71 8.71 26.43 2.32
N ALA A 72 8.28 27.68 2.07
CA ALA A 72 9.03 28.67 1.31
C ALA A 72 10.40 29.03 1.91
N ASP A 73 10.58 28.83 3.21
CA ASP A 73 11.85 29.03 3.92
C ASP A 73 12.90 27.94 3.62
N PHE A 74 12.55 26.90 2.85
CA PHE A 74 13.43 25.77 2.50
C PHE A 74 13.60 25.66 0.98
N SER A 75 14.82 25.34 0.53
CA SER A 75 15.11 25.14 -0.90
C SER A 75 14.60 23.80 -1.43
N ASN A 76 14.53 22.79 -0.56
CA ASN A 76 14.01 21.47 -0.87
C ASN A 76 13.39 20.84 0.38
N VAL A 77 12.26 20.16 0.20
CA VAL A 77 11.52 19.48 1.26
C VAL A 77 11.27 18.05 0.85
N SER A 78 11.74 17.10 1.66
CA SER A 78 11.44 15.68 1.50
C SER A 78 10.60 15.20 2.67
N ILE A 79 9.45 14.57 2.38
CA ILE A 79 8.59 13.96 3.39
C ILE A 79 8.51 12.46 3.10
N ARG A 80 8.84 11.65 4.10
CA ARG A 80 8.68 10.19 4.06
C ARG A 80 7.77 9.78 5.19
N MET A 81 6.72 9.03 4.87
CA MET A 81 5.78 8.52 5.87
C MET A 81 5.72 7.00 5.79
N GLY A 82 5.99 6.36 6.92
CA GLY A 82 5.56 5.00 7.23
C GLY A 82 4.32 5.04 8.11
N THR A 83 3.44 4.05 7.96
CA THR A 83 2.33 3.87 8.87
C THR A 83 2.02 2.39 9.07
N THR A 84 1.58 2.08 10.29
CA THR A 84 1.10 0.74 10.66
C THR A 84 -0.41 0.58 10.52
N VAL A 85 -1.13 1.63 10.10
CA VAL A 85 -2.60 1.62 10.00
C VAL A 85 -3.11 0.50 9.09
N ALA A 86 -2.53 0.33 7.90
CA ALA A 86 -2.96 -0.70 6.95
C ALA A 86 -2.71 -2.12 7.49
N THR A 87 -1.54 -2.36 8.08
CA THR A 87 -1.20 -3.67 8.64
C THR A 87 -2.09 -4.00 9.84
N ASN A 88 -2.36 -3.04 10.73
CA ASN A 88 -3.26 -3.25 11.86
C ASN A 88 -4.69 -3.48 11.40
N ALA A 89 -5.16 -2.70 10.41
CA ALA A 89 -6.47 -2.92 9.81
C ALA A 89 -6.62 -4.35 9.24
N LEU A 90 -5.58 -4.86 8.58
CA LEU A 90 -5.56 -6.24 8.09
C LEU A 90 -5.55 -7.28 9.22
N LEU A 91 -4.70 -7.11 10.23
CA LEU A 91 -4.59 -8.03 11.37
C LEU A 91 -5.87 -8.06 12.22
N GLU A 92 -6.51 -6.91 12.41
CA GLU A 92 -7.76 -6.74 13.16
C GLU A 92 -9.01 -7.00 12.30
N ARG A 93 -8.85 -7.33 11.01
CA ARG A 93 -9.93 -7.50 10.03
C ARG A 93 -10.89 -6.30 9.97
N LYS A 94 -10.36 -5.09 10.14
CA LYS A 94 -11.08 -3.83 10.00
C LYS A 94 -10.94 -3.31 8.57
N GLY A 95 -11.75 -3.84 7.67
CA GLY A 95 -11.83 -3.40 6.29
C GLY A 95 -13.29 -3.28 5.84
N GLU A 96 -13.49 -2.77 4.64
CA GLU A 96 -14.80 -2.73 4.01
C GLU A 96 -15.16 -4.09 3.39
N ARG A 97 -16.47 -4.35 3.31
CA ARG A 97 -17.01 -5.54 2.66
C ARG A 97 -16.62 -5.51 1.18
N HIS A 98 -16.04 -6.59 0.68
CA HIS A 98 -15.60 -6.69 -0.71
C HIS A 98 -15.82 -8.09 -1.29
N ALA A 99 -15.95 -8.14 -2.61
CA ALA A 99 -16.11 -9.38 -3.37
C ALA A 99 -14.84 -9.72 -4.16
N LEU A 100 -14.56 -11.01 -4.30
CA LEU A 100 -13.53 -11.53 -5.19
C LEU A 100 -14.12 -11.80 -6.57
N LEU A 101 -13.59 -11.13 -7.59
CA LEU A 101 -13.86 -11.49 -8.99
C LEU A 101 -12.77 -12.46 -9.45
N ILE A 102 -13.16 -13.63 -9.94
CA ILE A 102 -12.21 -14.68 -10.32
C ILE A 102 -12.71 -15.49 -11.51
N THR A 103 -11.77 -16.12 -12.20
CA THR A 103 -12.04 -17.02 -13.31
C THR A 103 -12.99 -18.16 -12.93
N LYS A 104 -13.97 -18.44 -13.79
CA LYS A 104 -14.91 -19.55 -13.61
C LYS A 104 -14.18 -20.88 -13.47
N GLY A 105 -14.59 -21.62 -12.44
CA GLY A 105 -13.95 -22.85 -11.98
C GLY A 105 -12.86 -22.63 -10.92
N PHE A 106 -12.53 -21.38 -10.56
CA PHE A 106 -11.50 -21.04 -9.57
C PHE A 106 -12.03 -20.37 -8.32
N LYS A 107 -13.35 -20.38 -8.08
CA LYS A 107 -13.99 -19.80 -6.87
C LYS A 107 -13.24 -20.06 -5.55
N ASP A 108 -12.76 -21.28 -5.34
CA ASP A 108 -12.12 -21.69 -4.09
C ASP A 108 -10.58 -21.49 -4.07
N ALA A 109 -9.97 -20.91 -5.10
CA ALA A 109 -8.51 -20.85 -5.24
C ALA A 109 -7.82 -20.22 -4.02
N LEU A 110 -8.30 -19.06 -3.53
CA LEU A 110 -7.73 -18.39 -2.36
C LEU A 110 -8.04 -19.10 -1.04
N ARG A 111 -9.16 -19.85 -0.96
CA ARG A 111 -9.52 -20.65 0.22
C ARG A 111 -8.68 -21.91 0.34
N ILE A 112 -8.32 -22.51 -0.80
CA ILE A 112 -7.40 -23.65 -0.88
C ILE A 112 -5.96 -23.19 -0.61
N GLY A 113 -5.59 -22.03 -1.16
CA GLY A 113 -4.25 -21.48 -1.06
C GLY A 113 -3.21 -22.41 -1.70
N THR A 114 -1.99 -22.40 -1.16
CA THR A 114 -0.86 -23.21 -1.65
C THR A 114 -0.82 -24.61 -1.03
N GLN A 115 -1.82 -24.99 -0.24
CA GLN A 115 -1.83 -26.20 0.60
C GLN A 115 -0.61 -26.36 1.51
N SER A 116 0.18 -25.30 1.73
CA SER A 116 1.32 -25.33 2.64
C SER A 116 0.84 -25.63 4.06
N ARG A 117 1.41 -26.66 4.70
CA ARG A 117 1.09 -27.06 6.07
C ARG A 117 2.21 -26.63 7.02
N PRO A 118 2.04 -25.55 7.80
CA PRO A 118 3.06 -25.11 8.76
C PRO A 118 3.38 -26.19 9.80
N LYS A 119 2.38 -27.00 10.14
CA LYS A 119 2.50 -28.18 11.02
C LYS A 119 2.01 -29.42 10.27
N LEU A 120 2.93 -30.12 9.61
CA LEU A 120 2.64 -31.29 8.76
C LEU A 120 1.85 -32.39 9.47
N PHE A 121 2.06 -32.59 10.77
CA PHE A 121 1.44 -33.67 11.56
C PHE A 121 0.23 -33.23 12.39
N ALA A 122 -0.21 -31.97 12.29
CA ALA A 122 -1.41 -31.53 12.99
C ALA A 122 -2.66 -32.21 12.39
N LEU A 123 -3.36 -33.03 13.20
CA LEU A 123 -4.60 -33.69 12.80
C LEU A 123 -5.75 -32.68 12.60
N ASN A 124 -5.78 -31.62 13.42
CA ASN A 124 -6.71 -30.51 13.28
C ASN A 124 -5.99 -29.30 12.64
N ILE A 125 -6.20 -29.09 11.34
CA ILE A 125 -5.60 -27.98 10.60
C ILE A 125 -6.48 -26.74 10.72
N GLN A 126 -5.98 -25.72 11.42
CA GLN A 126 -6.60 -24.40 11.48
C GLN A 126 -6.10 -23.57 10.29
N ARG A 127 -7.00 -23.24 9.37
CA ARG A 127 -6.71 -22.37 8.22
C ARG A 127 -7.13 -20.94 8.55
N PRO A 128 -6.34 -19.93 8.18
CA PRO A 128 -6.82 -18.55 8.19
C PRO A 128 -8.07 -18.44 7.31
N ASP A 129 -9.04 -17.66 7.76
CA ASP A 129 -10.22 -17.38 6.96
C ASP A 129 -9.90 -16.40 5.83
N VAL A 130 -10.74 -16.37 4.79
CA VAL A 130 -10.59 -15.46 3.66
C VAL A 130 -10.93 -14.02 4.05
N LEU A 131 -10.53 -13.05 3.22
CA LEU A 131 -10.80 -11.62 3.46
C LEU A 131 -12.10 -11.13 2.79
N TYR A 132 -12.50 -11.76 1.69
CA TYR A 132 -13.69 -11.40 0.93
C TYR A 132 -14.95 -12.04 1.52
N GLU A 133 -16.11 -11.46 1.20
CA GLU A 133 -17.41 -12.01 1.61
C GLU A 133 -18.11 -12.78 0.49
N ASP A 134 -18.00 -12.28 -0.74
CA ASP A 134 -18.64 -12.86 -1.92
C ASP A 134 -17.61 -13.20 -2.99
N VAL A 135 -17.95 -14.17 -3.84
CA VAL A 135 -17.15 -14.52 -5.02
C VAL A 135 -18.02 -14.47 -6.25
N VAL A 136 -17.58 -13.72 -7.24
CA VAL A 136 -18.20 -13.61 -8.56
C VAL A 136 -17.28 -14.31 -9.56
N GLU A 137 -17.78 -15.39 -10.15
CA GLU A 137 -17.07 -16.08 -11.22
C GLU A 137 -17.35 -15.42 -12.57
N VAL A 138 -16.28 -15.06 -13.27
CA VAL A 138 -16.33 -14.50 -14.63
C VAL A 138 -16.09 -15.65 -15.61
N ASP A 139 -16.77 -15.66 -16.76
CA ASP A 139 -16.54 -16.67 -17.80
C ASP A 139 -15.42 -16.20 -18.74
N GLU A 140 -14.19 -16.27 -18.26
CA GLU A 140 -12.99 -15.89 -19.00
C GLU A 140 -11.87 -16.92 -18.85
N ARG A 141 -10.86 -16.83 -19.73
CA ARG A 141 -9.60 -17.54 -19.55
C ARG A 141 -8.46 -16.77 -20.21
N VAL A 142 -7.34 -16.66 -19.52
CA VAL A 142 -6.08 -16.12 -20.08
C VAL A 142 -5.11 -17.27 -20.25
N THR A 143 -4.52 -17.39 -21.44
CA THR A 143 -3.46 -18.35 -21.74
C THR A 143 -2.26 -17.60 -22.31
N ILE A 144 -1.06 -18.14 -22.09
CA ILE A 144 0.13 -17.70 -22.81
C ILE A 144 -0.01 -18.22 -24.25
N GLU A 145 0.32 -17.39 -25.23
CA GLU A 145 0.26 -17.73 -26.67
C GLU A 145 1.19 -18.91 -27.01
N ASP A 146 2.29 -19.09 -26.29
CA ASP A 146 3.19 -20.22 -26.45
C ASP A 146 3.42 -20.86 -25.07
N TYR A 147 2.76 -22.00 -24.82
CA TYR A 147 3.00 -22.76 -23.60
C TYR A 147 4.39 -23.38 -23.70
N GLN A 148 5.38 -22.82 -22.99
CA GLN A 148 6.79 -23.26 -23.04
C GLN A 148 6.99 -24.75 -22.69
N GLN A 149 6.01 -25.40 -22.04
CA GLN A 149 6.05 -26.81 -21.68
C GLN A 149 5.24 -27.71 -22.62
N ASN A 150 4.80 -27.24 -23.79
CA ASN A 150 4.21 -28.12 -24.80
C ASN A 150 5.34 -28.77 -25.62
N PRO A 151 5.59 -30.09 -25.49
CA PRO A 151 6.64 -30.76 -26.27
C PRO A 151 6.32 -30.85 -27.77
N THR A 152 5.06 -30.58 -28.16
CA THR A 152 4.59 -30.57 -29.55
C THR A 152 3.76 -29.32 -29.84
N PRO A 153 4.40 -28.14 -29.95
CA PRO A 153 3.70 -26.88 -30.23
C PRO A 153 3.18 -26.87 -31.68
N ASP A 154 1.85 -26.87 -31.84
CA ASP A 154 1.17 -26.64 -33.13
C ASP A 154 0.78 -25.16 -33.24
N LYS A 155 1.76 -24.33 -33.63
CA LYS A 155 1.57 -22.89 -33.77
C LYS A 155 0.50 -22.55 -34.82
N ASP A 156 0.46 -23.30 -35.92
CA ASP A 156 -0.50 -23.07 -37.00
C ASP A 156 -1.92 -23.46 -36.59
N GLY A 157 -2.10 -24.57 -35.87
CA GLY A 157 -3.37 -24.94 -35.25
C GLY A 157 -3.84 -23.92 -34.22
N LEU A 158 -2.92 -23.41 -33.39
CA LEU A 158 -3.24 -22.36 -32.43
C LEU A 158 -3.67 -21.07 -33.12
N LEU A 159 -2.89 -20.58 -34.09
CA LEU A 159 -3.23 -19.36 -34.84
C LEU A 159 -4.57 -19.49 -35.56
N ARG A 160 -4.87 -20.66 -36.15
CA ARG A 160 -6.18 -20.93 -36.75
C ARG A 160 -7.31 -20.80 -35.73
N ARG A 161 -7.15 -21.40 -34.55
CA ARG A 161 -8.15 -21.33 -33.46
C ARG A 161 -8.33 -19.90 -32.94
N LEU A 162 -7.22 -19.18 -32.71
CA LEU A 162 -7.25 -17.79 -32.26
C LEU A 162 -7.92 -16.87 -33.29
N ASN A 163 -7.61 -17.03 -34.57
CA ASN A 163 -8.21 -16.22 -35.63
C ASN A 163 -9.69 -16.56 -35.89
N SER A 164 -10.14 -17.77 -35.51
CA SER A 164 -11.53 -18.19 -35.66
C SER A 164 -12.43 -17.86 -34.46
N ASP A 165 -11.85 -17.46 -33.33
CA ASP A 165 -12.59 -17.21 -32.10
C ASP A 165 -13.11 -15.76 -32.07
N SER A 166 -14.43 -15.59 -32.19
CA SER A 166 -15.09 -14.28 -32.18
C SER A 166 -15.08 -13.58 -30.83
N ASP A 167 -14.90 -14.34 -29.75
CA ASP A 167 -14.88 -13.84 -28.38
C ASP A 167 -13.45 -13.51 -27.93
N LEU A 168 -12.44 -13.89 -28.72
CA LEU A 168 -11.05 -13.56 -28.44
C LEU A 168 -10.83 -12.05 -28.44
N ARG A 169 -10.39 -11.53 -27.29
CA ARG A 169 -9.94 -10.16 -27.13
C ARG A 169 -8.45 -10.15 -26.83
N LYS A 170 -7.68 -9.37 -27.60
CA LYS A 170 -6.28 -9.08 -27.25
C LYS A 170 -6.27 -8.13 -26.06
N GLY A 171 -5.78 -8.62 -24.92
CA GLY A 171 -5.62 -7.80 -23.72
C GLY A 171 -4.63 -6.65 -23.95
N VAL A 172 -4.85 -5.52 -23.29
CA VAL A 172 -3.89 -4.41 -23.25
C VAL A 172 -2.85 -4.78 -22.19
N SER A 173 -1.65 -5.20 -22.59
CA SER A 173 -0.57 -5.33 -21.60
C SER A 173 -0.21 -3.94 -21.07
N GLY A 174 -0.22 -3.79 -19.75
CA GLY A 174 0.37 -2.62 -19.11
C GLY A 174 1.86 -2.58 -19.46
N ARG A 175 2.34 -1.43 -19.94
CA ARG A 175 3.78 -1.14 -19.97
C ARG A 175 4.31 -0.98 -18.56
#